data_AF-A0A8J7HCU7-F1
#
_entry.id   AF-A0A8J7HCU7-F1
#
_cell.length_a   1.000
_cell.length_b   1.000
_cell.length_c   1.000
_cell.angle_alpha   90.00
_cell.angle_beta   90.00
_cell.angle_gamma   90.00
#
_symmetry.space_group_name_H-M   'P 1'
#
loop_
_entity.id
_entity.type
_entity.pdbx_description
1 polymer ?
#
loop_
_entity_poly.entity_id
_entity_poly.type
_entity_poly.pdbx_seq_one_letter_code
_entity_poly.pdbx_strand_id
1 'polypeptide(L)' 'MSYNTKNYMEQGGEKLVIGGTLEILEGASVTGLPIAENQADSTATDVAGVVTDFNALLVKLKAAGLMEAD' A
#
# COMPACT_ATOMS: atom_id res chain seq x y z
N MET A 1 20.66 27.09 -3.49
CA MET A 1 20.25 25.70 -3.77
C MET A 1 20.88 24.77 -2.74
N SER A 2 20.08 24.15 -1.88
CA SER A 2 20.52 22.99 -1.10
C SER A 2 20.56 21.79 -2.05
N TYR A 3 21.75 21.25 -2.30
CA TYR A 3 21.90 20.00 -3.04
C TYR A 3 21.93 18.86 -2.04
N ASN A 4 20.90 18.01 -2.05
CA ASN A 4 20.90 16.77 -1.30
C ASN A 4 21.31 15.62 -2.21
N THR A 5 21.98 14.62 -1.64
CA THR A 5 22.16 13.31 -2.28
C THR A 5 20.80 12.69 -2.59
N LYS A 6 20.73 11.74 -3.52
CA LYS A 6 19.43 11.10 -3.90
C LYS A 6 18.66 10.56 -2.69
N ASN A 7 19.37 10.03 -1.70
CA ASN A 7 18.81 9.57 -0.45
C ASN A 7 19.35 10.44 0.69
N TYR A 8 18.47 11.00 1.52
CA TYR A 8 18.85 11.92 2.60
C TYR A 8 17.81 11.96 3.72
N MET A 9 18.25 12.28 4.93
CA MET A 9 17.37 12.64 6.04
C MET A 9 17.02 14.13 5.95
N GLU A 10 15.75 14.49 6.09
CA GLU A 10 15.35 15.89 6.24
C GLU A 10 15.88 16.48 7.56
N GLN A 11 16.10 17.81 7.61
CA GLN A 11 16.55 18.47 8.85
C GLN A 11 15.55 18.18 9.97
N GLY A 12 16.04 17.76 11.14
CA GLY A 12 15.21 17.30 12.25
C GLY A 12 15.09 15.76 12.35
N GLY A 13 15.46 15.01 11.30
CA GLY A 13 15.63 13.55 11.39
C GLY A 13 14.35 12.72 11.39
N GLU A 14 13.18 13.33 11.20
CA GLU A 14 11.89 12.63 11.24
C GLU A 14 11.58 11.85 9.94
N LYS A 15 12.13 12.29 8.81
CA LYS A 15 11.82 11.74 7.49
C LYS A 15 13.09 11.37 6.73
N LEU A 16 13.14 10.12 6.29
CA LEU A 16 14.09 9.62 5.31
C LEU A 16 13.46 9.74 3.91
N VAL A 17 14.10 10.49 3.03
CA VAL A 17 13.72 10.58 1.61
C VAL A 17 14.61 9.62 0.82
N ILE A 18 13.98 8.71 0.08
CA ILE A 18 14.64 7.81 -0.87
C ILE A 18 14.27 8.26 -2.29
N GLY A 19 15.20 8.93 -2.98
CA GLY A 19 15.08 9.28 -4.39
C GLY A 19 15.73 8.29 -5.36
N GLY A 20 16.41 7.27 -4.82
CA GLY A 20 16.94 6.12 -5.57
C GLY A 20 16.16 4.83 -5.31
N THR A 21 16.81 3.69 -5.45
CA THR A 21 16.23 2.38 -5.10
C THR A 21 16.50 2.05 -3.63
N LEU A 22 15.47 1.59 -2.92
CA LEU A 22 15.62 0.91 -1.62
C LEU A 22 15.54 -0.60 -1.85
N GLU A 23 16.65 -1.31 -1.63
CA GLU A 23 16.69 -2.77 -1.69
C GLU A 23 16.52 -3.35 -0.29
N ILE A 24 15.55 -4.25 -0.13
CA ILE A 24 15.29 -4.98 1.11
C ILE A 24 15.70 -6.43 0.87
N LEU A 25 16.69 -6.91 1.62
CA LEU A 25 17.29 -8.23 1.43
C LEU A 25 16.41 -9.36 1.99
N GLU A 26 16.72 -10.59 1.59
CA GLU A 26 16.05 -11.79 2.09
C GLU A 26 16.12 -11.87 3.64
N GLY A 27 14.97 -12.18 4.26
CA GLY A 27 14.83 -12.27 5.72
C GLY A 27 14.53 -10.94 6.44
N ALA A 28 14.56 -9.81 5.75
CA ALA A 28 14.16 -8.52 6.34
C ALA A 28 12.62 -8.35 6.39
N SER A 29 12.15 -7.55 7.35
CA SER A 29 10.74 -7.18 7.48
C SER A 29 10.55 -5.66 7.48
N VAL A 30 9.46 -5.20 6.87
CA VAL A 30 9.02 -3.80 6.90
C VAL A 30 7.66 -3.78 7.59
N THR A 31 7.56 -3.03 8.69
CA THR A 31 6.32 -2.89 9.47
C THR A 31 5.68 -1.53 9.24
N GLY A 32 4.38 -1.40 9.49
CA GLY A 32 3.65 -0.13 9.36
C GLY A 32 3.24 0.24 7.93
N LEU A 33 3.48 -0.63 6.94
CA LEU A 33 2.87 -0.49 5.62
C LEU A 33 1.35 -0.77 5.70
N PRO A 34 0.53 -0.07 4.91
CA PRO A 34 -0.90 -0.34 4.84
C PRO A 34 -1.18 -1.78 4.42
N ILE A 35 -2.20 -2.38 5.03
CA ILE A 35 -2.70 -3.72 4.71
C ILE A 35 -4.22 -3.63 4.62
N ALA A 36 -4.81 -4.15 3.55
CA ALA A 36 -6.26 -4.21 3.44
C ALA A 36 -6.87 -5.26 4.36
N GLU A 37 -8.08 -4.96 4.84
CA GLU A 37 -8.90 -5.95 5.52
C GLU A 37 -9.16 -7.15 4.61
N ASN A 38 -9.27 -8.32 5.23
CA ASN A 38 -9.50 -9.56 4.50
C ASN A 38 -10.81 -9.51 3.69
N GLN A 39 -10.76 -9.97 2.44
CA GLN A 39 -11.94 -10.31 1.66
C GLN A 39 -12.19 -11.80 1.80
N ALA A 40 -13.39 -12.17 2.27
CA ALA A 40 -13.80 -13.57 2.31
C ALA A 40 -13.92 -14.13 0.89
N ASP A 41 -13.70 -15.44 0.74
CA ASP A 41 -13.87 -16.12 -0.54
C ASP A 41 -15.29 -15.91 -1.09
N SER A 42 -15.39 -15.62 -2.39
CA SER A 42 -16.68 -15.46 -3.05
C SER A 42 -17.41 -16.81 -3.12
N THR A 43 -18.68 -16.81 -2.73
CA THR A 43 -19.60 -17.96 -2.86
C THR A 43 -20.73 -17.67 -3.84
N ALA A 44 -20.59 -16.60 -4.63
CA ALA A 44 -21.57 -16.19 -5.60
C ALA A 44 -21.78 -17.24 -6.68
N THR A 45 -23.04 -17.52 -7.02
CA THR A 45 -23.44 -18.46 -8.08
C THR A 45 -23.86 -17.76 -9.36
N ASP A 46 -23.86 -16.43 -9.37
CA ASP A 46 -24.20 -15.59 -10.50
C ASP A 46 -23.28 -14.37 -10.62
N VAL A 47 -23.40 -13.67 -11.75
CA VAL A 47 -22.56 -12.50 -12.06
C VAL A 47 -22.83 -11.34 -11.11
N ALA A 48 -24.08 -11.16 -10.67
CA ALA A 48 -24.44 -10.07 -9.76
C ALA A 48 -23.77 -10.21 -8.38
N GLY A 49 -23.71 -11.43 -7.87
CA GLY A 49 -22.99 -11.75 -6.63
C GLY A 49 -21.48 -11.50 -6.78
N VAL A 50 -20.87 -11.93 -7.89
CA VAL A 50 -19.44 -11.68 -8.15
C VAL A 50 -19.12 -10.19 -8.21
N VAL A 51 -19.97 -9.39 -8.88
CA VAL A 51 -19.80 -7.93 -8.93
C VAL A 51 -19.89 -7.30 -7.54
N THR A 52 -20.78 -7.81 -6.69
CA THR A 52 -20.92 -7.35 -5.31
C THR A 52 -19.66 -7.64 -4.48
N ASP A 53 -19.17 -8.88 -4.53
CA ASP A 53 -17.97 -9.31 -3.80
C ASP A 53 -16.73 -8.56 -4.28
N PHE A 54 -16.61 -8.35 -5.60
CA PHE A 54 -15.52 -7.59 -6.19
C PHE A 54 -15.54 -6.12 -5.74
N ASN A 55 -16.70 -5.46 -5.79
CA ASN A 55 -16.81 -4.07 -5.32
C ASN A 55 -16.53 -3.96 -3.82
N ALA A 56 -16.87 -4.96 -3.01
CA ALA A 56 -16.51 -4.99 -1.60
C ALA A 56 -14.98 -5.07 -1.39
N LEU A 57 -14.27 -5.85 -2.21
CA LEU A 57 -12.80 -5.86 -2.22
C LEU A 57 -12.23 -4.49 -2.59
N LEU A 58 -12.76 -3.83 -3.63
CA LEU A 58 -12.29 -2.51 -4.04
C LEU A 58 -12.43 -1.48 -2.92
N VAL A 59 -13.57 -1.51 -2.21
CA VAL A 59 -13.79 -0.64 -1.04
C VAL A 59 -12.73 -0.88 0.04
N LYS A 60 -12.41 -2.15 0.36
CA LYS A 60 -11.38 -2.48 1.35
C LYS A 60 -9.98 -2.02 0.93
N LEU A 61 -9.64 -2.17 -0.35
CA LEU A 61 -8.35 -1.71 -0.89
C LEU A 61 -8.23 -0.18 -0.81
N LYS A 62 -9.30 0.55 -1.15
CA LYS A 62 -9.36 2.01 -1.04
C LYS A 62 -9.27 2.47 0.42
N ALA A 63 -10.03 1.84 1.31
CA ALA A 63 -10.01 2.16 2.74
C ALA A 63 -8.62 1.93 3.37
N ALA A 64 -7.88 0.94 2.89
CA ALA A 64 -6.51 0.66 3.34
C ALA A 64 -5.46 1.63 2.76
N GLY A 65 -5.82 2.51 1.83
CA GLY A 65 -4.86 3.35 1.11
C GLY A 65 -4.00 2.58 0.11
N LEU A 66 -4.41 1.37 -0.28
CA LEU A 66 -3.74 0.55 -1.29
C LEU A 66 -4.27 0.80 -2.71
N MET A 67 -5.37 1.56 -2.84
CA MET A 67 -5.98 1.99 -4.10
C MET A 67 -6.47 3.44 -3.96
N GLU A 68 -6.40 4.21 -5.04
CA GLU A 68 -6.95 5.57 -5.07
C GLU A 68 -8.48 5.57 -4.88
N ALA A 69 -9.00 6.59 -4.18
CA ALA A 69 -10.43 6.84 -4.09
C ALA A 69 -11.03 7.26 -5.44
N ASP A 70 -12.36 7.13 -5.59
CA ASP A 70 -13.09 7.53 -6.81
C ASP A 70 -13.12 9.04 -7.05
#